data_AF-A0A4R8SXW6-F1
#
_entry.id   AF-A0A4R8SXW6-F1
#
_cell.length_a   1.000
_cell.length_b   1.000
_cell.length_c   1.000
_cell.angle_alpha   90.00
_cell.angle_beta   90.00
_cell.angle_gamma   90.00
#
_symmetry.space_group_name_H-M   'P 1'
#
loop_
_entity.id
_entity.type
_entity.pdbx_description
1 polymer ?
#
loop_
_entity_poly.entity_id
_entity_poly.type
_entity_poly.pdbx_seq_one_letter_code
_entity_poly.pdbx_strand_id
1 'polypeptide(L)'
;MSRLPVQESSERYEPLRAQRDPLAEGSGRVRSDRRDRDRWRKQTWLGRFISTYGWRAYAIPLLVALTVFVGYQTVTQREPAHAGTGPNEPVADPPSIGALGDAIIGAPPKGLTQFDATLPTGVLPEGEPFTEAGAKSWHVVPGTTPQIGTGAAKVFAYTIEVEDGIDTMGFGGDDLFARMVTETLASQKSWTHNPQFGFVRIDSGTPDFRISLTSPATVREGCGYEIQLEASCYNPRYGENGDRRVFINEARWVRGAVPFQGDITSYRQYVINHEVGHAIGYRVHEPCEQDQQLAPVMMQQTFSTNNNDAAKFDADSIKPDGKTCRTNPWPYPIP
;
A
#
# COMPACT_ATOMS: atom_id res chain seq x y z
N MET A 1 -40.25 51.02 37.32
CA MET A 1 -39.17 50.69 38.28
C MET A 1 -37.85 50.70 37.51
N SER A 2 -36.94 51.56 37.94
CA SER A 2 -35.82 52.12 37.18
C SER A 2 -34.75 51.11 36.81
N ARG A 3 -34.31 51.13 35.54
CA ARG A 3 -33.08 50.51 35.05
C ARG A 3 -31.93 51.48 35.28
N LEU A 4 -30.90 51.06 35.99
CA LEU A 4 -29.59 51.74 36.06
C LEU A 4 -28.65 51.10 35.03
N PRO A 5 -27.97 51.87 34.17
CA PRO A 5 -26.85 51.37 33.40
C PRO A 5 -25.54 51.57 34.18
N VAL A 6 -24.72 50.51 34.23
CA VAL A 6 -23.32 50.59 34.68
C VAL A 6 -22.48 51.08 33.50
N GLN A 7 -21.66 52.09 33.77
CA GLN A 7 -20.88 52.87 32.83
C GLN A 7 -19.54 52.17 32.56
N GLU A 8 -19.33 51.76 31.32
CA GLU A 8 -18.08 51.19 30.81
C GLU A 8 -17.20 52.36 30.30
N SER A 9 -16.16 52.73 31.05
CA SER A 9 -15.23 53.79 30.64
C SER A 9 -13.99 53.19 30.00
N SER A 10 -13.90 53.35 28.67
CA SER A 10 -12.71 53.11 27.88
C SER A 10 -11.66 54.20 28.14
N GLU A 11 -10.50 53.84 28.70
CA GLU A 11 -9.31 54.70 28.67
C GLU A 11 -8.22 54.03 27.84
N ARG A 12 -7.90 54.69 26.73
CA ARG A 12 -6.92 54.29 25.73
C ARG A 12 -6.03 55.51 25.46
N TYR A 13 -4.72 55.29 25.55
CA TYR A 13 -3.61 56.08 25.00
C TYR A 13 -3.17 57.36 25.73
N GLU A 14 -2.20 57.20 26.63
CA GLU A 14 -1.17 58.22 26.91
C GLU A 14 0.10 57.94 26.08
N PRO A 15 0.71 58.95 25.45
CA PRO A 15 1.98 58.78 24.75
C PRO A 15 3.18 58.87 25.70
N LEU A 16 4.12 57.93 25.54
CA LEU A 16 5.42 57.91 26.22
C LEU A 16 6.22 59.20 25.95
N ARG A 17 6.46 60.02 26.98
CA ARG A 17 7.41 61.14 26.94
C ARG A 17 8.80 60.68 27.37
N ALA A 18 9.77 60.84 26.48
CA ALA A 18 11.18 60.70 26.82
C ALA A 18 11.65 61.92 27.64
N GLN A 19 11.99 61.70 28.90
CA GLN A 19 12.59 62.69 29.80
C GLN A 19 14.08 62.83 29.45
N ARG A 20 14.49 64.01 28.97
CA ARG A 20 15.90 64.37 28.79
C ARG A 20 16.38 65.13 30.03
N ASP A 21 17.33 64.54 30.74
CA ASP A 21 18.03 65.14 31.87
C ASP A 21 19.21 66.01 31.36
N PRO A 22 19.25 67.32 31.60
CA PRO A 22 20.22 68.23 30.99
C PRO A 22 21.54 68.44 31.77
N LEU A 23 21.94 67.55 32.69
CA LEU A 23 23.17 67.75 33.50
C LEU A 23 24.23 66.63 33.43
N ALA A 24 24.23 65.78 32.40
CA ALA A 24 25.35 64.85 32.18
C ALA A 24 26.45 65.48 31.29
N GLU A 25 27.33 66.30 31.89
CA GLU A 25 28.72 66.43 31.45
C GLU A 25 29.40 65.05 31.57
N GLY A 26 30.22 64.49 30.68
CA GLY A 26 30.98 64.97 29.55
C GLY A 26 32.26 64.12 29.51
N SER A 27 32.36 63.17 28.57
CA SER A 27 33.64 62.51 28.24
C SER A 27 33.80 62.46 26.72
N GLY A 28 34.97 62.90 26.26
CA GLY A 28 35.18 63.55 24.97
C GLY A 28 35.05 62.64 23.75
N ARG A 29 34.40 63.18 22.71
CA ARG A 29 34.55 62.67 21.34
C ARG A 29 35.82 63.25 20.73
N VAL A 30 36.74 62.34 20.39
CA VAL A 30 38.01 62.62 19.71
C VAL A 30 37.74 63.22 18.33
N ARG A 31 38.43 64.34 18.04
CA ARG A 31 38.48 65.01 16.74
C ARG A 31 38.99 64.03 15.67
N SER A 32 38.30 64.03 14.54
CA SER A 32 38.71 63.37 13.30
C SER A 32 40.11 63.78 12.88
N ASP A 33 41.04 62.82 12.85
CA ASP A 33 42.36 63.05 12.26
C ASP A 33 42.27 62.90 10.73
N ARG A 34 42.58 64.00 10.05
CA ARG A 34 42.81 64.09 8.61
C ARG A 34 44.29 63.80 8.40
N ARG A 35 44.66 62.54 8.17
CA ARG A 35 45.91 62.13 7.50
C ARG A 35 45.95 60.61 7.36
N ASP A 36 45.33 60.11 6.29
CA ASP A 36 45.78 58.90 5.57
C ASP A 36 44.91 58.67 4.32
N ARG A 37 44.99 59.62 3.40
CA ARG A 37 44.49 59.44 2.03
C ARG A 37 45.51 59.99 1.07
N ASP A 38 46.64 59.29 0.96
CA ASP A 38 47.47 59.36 -0.24
C ASP A 38 48.32 58.12 -0.36
N ARG A 39 47.73 57.10 -0.99
CA ARG A 39 48.41 56.16 -1.87
C ARG A 39 47.31 55.43 -2.61
N TRP A 40 47.01 55.90 -3.81
CA TRP A 40 47.02 55.08 -5.03
C TRP A 40 46.88 56.01 -6.22
N ARG A 41 47.93 56.01 -7.05
CA ARG A 41 48.03 56.83 -8.26
C ARG A 41 46.90 56.45 -9.22
N LYS A 42 46.10 57.45 -9.59
CA LYS A 42 45.20 57.40 -10.73
C LYS A 42 46.03 57.32 -12.01
N GLN A 43 46.10 56.15 -12.66
CA GLN A 43 46.45 56.05 -14.08
C GLN A 43 46.23 54.62 -14.60
N THR A 44 44.97 54.20 -14.78
CA THR A 44 44.56 53.18 -15.76
C THR A 44 43.05 53.20 -15.95
N TRP A 45 42.58 52.86 -17.16
CA TRP A 45 41.15 52.81 -17.54
C TRP A 45 40.33 51.88 -16.63
N LEU A 46 40.94 50.78 -16.15
CA LEU A 46 40.34 49.83 -15.22
C LEU A 46 39.96 50.46 -13.87
N GLY A 47 40.77 51.39 -13.35
CA GLY A 47 40.51 52.05 -12.07
C GLY A 47 39.30 53.00 -12.10
N ARG A 48 38.98 53.55 -13.27
CA ARG A 48 37.79 54.39 -13.47
C ARG A 48 36.50 53.56 -13.54
N PHE A 49 36.62 52.33 -14.04
CA PHE A 49 35.50 51.38 -14.19
C PHE A 49 35.10 50.76 -12.84
N ILE A 50 36.08 50.39 -12.01
CA ILE A 50 35.85 49.85 -10.67
C ILE A 50 35.23 50.91 -9.73
N SER A 51 35.60 52.19 -9.88
CA SER A 51 35.01 53.27 -9.06
C SER A 51 33.57 53.65 -9.44
N THR A 52 33.13 53.33 -10.66
CA THR A 52 31.76 53.65 -11.13
C THR A 52 30.77 52.53 -10.89
N TYR A 53 31.19 51.26 -10.96
CA TYR A 53 30.27 50.11 -10.85
C TYR A 53 30.49 49.23 -9.61
N GLY A 54 31.52 49.50 -8.78
CA GLY A 54 31.73 48.82 -7.49
C GLY A 54 31.78 47.29 -7.59
N TRP A 55 31.35 46.60 -6.54
CA TRP A 55 31.32 45.12 -6.44
C TRP A 55 30.54 44.42 -7.56
N ARG A 56 29.68 45.15 -8.30
CA ARG A 56 28.85 44.61 -9.39
C ARG A 56 29.64 44.19 -10.63
N ALA A 57 30.87 44.69 -10.80
CA ALA A 57 31.75 44.26 -11.90
C ALA A 57 32.15 42.77 -11.82
N TYR A 58 32.13 42.19 -10.61
CA TYR A 58 32.44 40.77 -10.38
C TYR A 58 31.17 39.95 -10.17
N ALA A 59 30.13 40.52 -9.55
CA ALA A 59 28.90 39.80 -9.24
C ALA A 59 28.10 39.40 -10.48
N ILE A 60 28.03 40.25 -11.51
CA ILE A 60 27.25 39.98 -12.72
C ILE A 60 27.83 38.82 -13.55
N PRO A 61 29.13 38.81 -13.92
CA PRO A 61 29.69 37.68 -14.66
C PRO A 61 29.67 36.37 -13.85
N LEU A 62 29.85 36.43 -12.53
CA LEU A 62 29.73 35.27 -11.64
C LEU A 62 28.30 34.71 -11.64
N LEU A 63 27.29 35.58 -11.53
CA LEU A 63 25.88 35.17 -11.57
C LEU A 63 25.51 34.59 -12.93
N VAL A 64 25.98 35.18 -14.03
CA VAL A 64 25.75 34.62 -15.38
C VAL A 64 26.38 33.23 -15.51
N ALA A 65 27.63 33.04 -15.06
CA ALA A 65 28.28 31.73 -15.08
C ALA A 65 27.53 30.69 -14.23
N LEU A 66 27.06 31.07 -13.03
CA LEU A 66 26.22 30.23 -12.18
C LEU A 66 24.88 29.89 -12.85
N THR A 67 24.25 30.85 -13.51
CA THR A 67 22.96 30.65 -14.18
C THR A 67 23.10 29.71 -15.37
N VAL A 68 24.18 29.84 -16.14
CA VAL A 68 24.53 28.93 -17.24
C VAL A 68 24.88 27.54 -16.70
N PHE A 69 25.61 27.44 -15.60
CA PHE A 69 25.93 26.16 -14.96
C PHE A 69 24.67 25.44 -14.45
N VAL A 70 23.77 26.15 -13.77
CA VAL A 70 22.48 25.62 -13.32
C VAL A 70 21.59 25.23 -14.51
N GLY A 71 21.53 26.06 -15.56
CA GLY A 71 20.82 25.75 -16.79
C GLY A 71 21.39 24.55 -17.55
N TYR A 72 22.71 24.34 -17.50
CA TYR A 72 23.35 23.15 -18.05
C TYR A 72 23.00 21.92 -17.23
N GLN A 73 23.05 22.00 -15.89
CA GLN A 73 22.65 20.89 -15.02
C GLN A 73 21.18 20.49 -15.21
N THR A 74 20.25 21.44 -15.39
CA THR A 74 18.83 21.11 -15.62
C THR A 74 18.55 20.47 -16.97
N VAL A 75 19.40 20.70 -17.98
CA VAL A 75 19.26 20.09 -19.31
C VAL A 75 19.99 18.75 -19.41
N THR A 76 21.14 18.61 -18.74
CA THR A 76 21.94 17.37 -18.80
C THR A 76 21.62 16.36 -17.70
N GLN A 77 21.06 16.79 -16.57
CA GLN A 77 20.50 15.90 -15.55
C GLN A 77 18.97 15.86 -15.69
N ARG A 78 18.49 15.16 -16.72
CA ARG A 78 17.18 14.51 -16.65
C ARG A 78 17.37 13.14 -16.01
N GLU A 79 17.51 13.14 -14.69
CA GLU A 79 17.15 11.96 -13.92
C GLU A 79 15.62 11.91 -13.78
N PRO A 80 15.01 10.72 -13.76
CA PRO A 80 13.57 10.57 -13.59
C PRO A 80 13.16 11.18 -12.24
N ALA A 81 12.20 12.11 -12.29
CA ALA A 81 11.70 12.82 -11.13
C ALA A 81 11.23 11.85 -10.04
N HIS A 82 12.01 11.75 -8.95
CA HIS A 82 11.49 11.37 -7.65
C HIS A 82 10.79 12.61 -7.07
N ALA A 83 9.46 12.62 -7.12
CA ALA A 83 8.65 13.59 -6.41
C ALA A 83 8.65 13.20 -4.91
N GLY A 84 9.38 13.96 -4.10
CA GLY A 84 9.32 13.87 -2.65
C GLY A 84 8.04 14.54 -2.12
N THR A 85 7.21 13.73 -1.48
CA THR A 85 5.97 14.10 -0.78
C THR A 85 6.29 14.85 0.52
N GLY A 86 5.48 15.88 0.82
CA GLY A 86 5.42 16.50 2.15
C GLY A 86 4.83 15.53 3.20
N PRO A 87 4.86 15.89 4.49
CA PRO A 87 4.43 15.00 5.55
C PRO A 87 2.90 15.02 5.67
N ASN A 88 2.23 14.11 4.95
CA ASN A 88 0.95 13.44 5.26
C ASN A 88 0.35 12.86 3.98
N GLU A 89 0.69 11.61 3.65
CA GLU A 89 -0.13 10.70 2.82
C GLU A 89 0.52 9.31 2.80
N PRO A 90 -0.13 8.24 3.28
CA PRO A 90 0.19 6.89 2.84
C PRO A 90 -0.66 6.62 1.59
N VAL A 91 -0.10 6.84 0.41
CA VAL A 91 -0.69 6.32 -0.82
C VAL A 91 0.36 5.41 -1.43
N ALA A 92 0.24 4.12 -1.14
CA ALA A 92 0.72 3.10 -2.06
C ALA A 92 0.13 3.44 -3.44
N ASP A 93 0.97 3.48 -4.48
CA ASP A 93 0.50 3.72 -5.84
C ASP A 93 -0.76 2.87 -6.12
N PRO A 94 -1.80 3.42 -6.77
CA PRO A 94 -2.98 2.63 -7.11
C PRO A 94 -2.52 1.37 -7.85
N PRO A 95 -3.03 0.17 -7.49
CA PRO A 95 -2.64 -1.04 -8.20
C PRO A 95 -2.89 -0.84 -9.69
N SER A 96 -1.99 -1.34 -10.54
CA SER A 96 -2.19 -1.29 -11.99
C SER A 96 -3.35 -2.21 -12.37
N ILE A 97 -4.58 -1.70 -12.29
CA ILE A 97 -5.82 -2.46 -12.42
C ILE A 97 -5.80 -3.25 -13.74
N GLY A 98 -5.83 -4.58 -13.63
CA GLY A 98 -5.87 -5.49 -14.78
C GLY A 98 -4.57 -5.65 -15.57
N ALA A 99 -3.48 -4.97 -15.21
CA ALA A 99 -2.14 -5.32 -15.65
C ALA A 99 -1.56 -6.29 -14.62
N LEU A 100 -1.33 -7.55 -15.01
CA LEU A 100 -0.69 -8.56 -14.18
C LEU A 100 0.54 -9.05 -14.94
N GLY A 101 1.68 -9.14 -14.24
CA GLY A 101 2.86 -9.82 -14.78
C GLY A 101 2.72 -11.33 -14.65
N ASP A 102 3.73 -12.08 -15.06
CA ASP A 102 3.73 -13.55 -15.07
C ASP A 102 4.07 -14.19 -13.70
N ALA A 103 4.22 -13.39 -12.64
CA ALA A 103 4.64 -13.89 -11.32
C ALA A 103 3.45 -14.45 -10.52
N ILE A 104 3.62 -15.63 -9.92
CA ILE A 104 2.69 -16.21 -8.94
C ILE A 104 2.73 -15.38 -7.66
N ILE A 105 1.55 -15.06 -7.11
CA ILE A 105 1.39 -14.19 -5.93
C ILE A 105 0.65 -14.96 -4.84
N GLY A 106 1.09 -14.79 -3.57
CA GLY A 106 0.53 -15.49 -2.41
C GLY A 106 1.31 -16.76 -2.01
N ALA A 107 2.34 -17.12 -2.77
CA ALA A 107 3.23 -18.24 -2.44
C ALA A 107 4.33 -17.80 -1.43
N PRO A 108 4.66 -18.63 -0.43
CA PRO A 108 5.83 -18.49 0.42
C PRO A 108 7.12 -18.45 -0.42
N PRO A 109 8.17 -17.73 0.04
CA PRO A 109 9.46 -17.66 -0.61
C PRO A 109 10.05 -19.04 -0.86
N LYS A 110 10.65 -19.19 -2.04
CA LYS A 110 11.49 -20.34 -2.38
C LYS A 110 12.72 -20.37 -1.48
N GLY A 111 13.12 -21.56 -1.03
CA GLY A 111 14.30 -21.75 -0.18
C GLY A 111 14.05 -21.77 1.33
N LEU A 112 12.79 -21.72 1.78
CA LEU A 112 12.41 -22.04 3.17
C LEU A 112 12.45 -23.56 3.42
N THR A 113 13.54 -24.22 3.03
CA THR A 113 13.74 -25.65 3.32
C THR A 113 14.12 -25.79 4.79
N GLN A 114 13.24 -26.49 5.53
CA GLN A 114 13.18 -26.58 7.00
C GLN A 114 12.57 -25.35 7.67
N PHE A 115 11.25 -25.41 7.84
CA PHE A 115 10.59 -24.63 8.86
C PHE A 115 10.98 -25.14 10.24
N ASP A 116 11.41 -24.21 11.08
CA ASP A 116 11.54 -24.38 12.51
C ASP A 116 10.16 -24.81 13.04
N ALA A 117 10.09 -25.88 13.84
CA ALA A 117 8.87 -26.45 14.39
C ALA A 117 8.13 -25.50 15.39
N THR A 118 8.52 -24.23 15.39
CA THR A 118 8.13 -23.15 16.29
C THR A 118 7.13 -22.16 15.68
N LEU A 119 6.62 -22.42 14.47
CA LEU A 119 5.62 -21.59 13.79
C LEU A 119 4.26 -22.30 13.70
N PRO A 120 3.56 -22.48 14.85
CA PRO A 120 2.31 -23.23 14.91
C PRO A 120 1.17 -22.59 14.10
N THR A 121 1.23 -21.29 13.81
CA THR A 121 0.12 -20.57 13.18
C THR A 121 -0.06 -20.93 11.69
N GLY A 122 1.02 -21.34 11.02
CA GLY A 122 0.97 -21.77 9.61
C GLY A 122 0.45 -23.20 9.41
N VAL A 123 0.33 -24.00 10.46
CA VAL A 123 -0.12 -25.39 10.38
C VAL A 123 -1.59 -25.45 9.97
N LEU A 124 -1.97 -26.49 9.23
CA LEU A 124 -3.37 -26.78 8.95
C LEU A 124 -4.06 -27.23 10.25
N PRO A 125 -5.14 -26.57 10.71
CA PRO A 125 -5.90 -27.05 11.85
C PRO A 125 -6.39 -28.49 11.65
N GLU A 126 -6.59 -29.22 12.74
CA GLU A 126 -7.30 -30.50 12.71
C GLU A 126 -8.77 -30.29 12.30
N GLY A 127 -9.37 -31.27 11.65
CA GLY A 127 -10.76 -31.18 11.21
C GLY A 127 -11.15 -32.30 10.25
N GLU A 128 -12.30 -32.10 9.59
CA GLU A 128 -12.86 -33.04 8.62
C GLU A 128 -11.85 -33.41 7.52
N PRO A 129 -11.96 -34.63 6.95
CA PRO A 129 -11.13 -35.02 5.81
C PRO A 129 -11.37 -34.12 4.60
N PHE A 130 -10.39 -34.08 3.71
CA PHE A 130 -10.44 -33.37 2.43
C PHE A 130 -9.78 -34.26 1.36
N THR A 131 -9.99 -33.92 0.09
CA THR A 131 -9.39 -34.62 -1.04
C THR A 131 -7.93 -34.20 -1.20
N GLU A 132 -6.98 -35.11 -0.95
CA GLU A 132 -5.55 -34.79 -1.05
C GLU A 132 -5.11 -34.43 -2.48
N ALA A 133 -5.68 -35.10 -3.48
CA ALA A 133 -5.34 -34.92 -4.90
C ALA A 133 -6.57 -35.11 -5.80
N GLY A 134 -6.83 -34.10 -6.65
CA GLY A 134 -7.79 -34.16 -7.75
C GLY A 134 -7.13 -34.49 -9.09
N ALA A 135 -7.89 -34.30 -10.17
CA ALA A 135 -7.49 -34.69 -11.53
C ALA A 135 -6.72 -33.61 -12.30
N LYS A 136 -6.51 -32.41 -11.73
CA LYS A 136 -5.92 -31.24 -12.41
C LYS A 136 -6.69 -30.81 -13.67
N SER A 137 -7.96 -31.18 -13.73
CA SER A 137 -8.96 -30.65 -14.63
C SER A 137 -10.07 -30.04 -13.79
N TRP A 138 -10.76 -29.04 -14.32
CA TRP A 138 -11.83 -28.35 -13.61
C TRP A 138 -13.07 -28.29 -14.46
N HIS A 139 -14.22 -28.44 -13.81
CA HIS A 139 -15.51 -28.12 -14.40
C HIS A 139 -16.00 -26.77 -13.88
N VAL A 140 -16.73 -26.04 -14.72
CA VAL A 140 -17.40 -24.79 -14.33
C VAL A 140 -18.65 -25.14 -13.53
N VAL A 141 -18.80 -24.52 -12.37
CA VAL A 141 -20.04 -24.62 -11.59
C VAL A 141 -21.07 -23.71 -12.26
N PRO A 142 -22.21 -24.24 -12.75
CA PRO A 142 -23.19 -23.43 -13.47
C PRO A 142 -23.72 -22.25 -12.66
N GLY A 143 -23.83 -21.08 -13.29
CA GLY A 143 -24.45 -19.89 -12.73
C GLY A 143 -23.83 -18.60 -13.26
N THR A 144 -24.67 -17.65 -13.64
CA THR A 144 -24.25 -16.30 -14.05
C THR A 144 -24.83 -15.24 -13.13
N THR A 145 -24.16 -14.10 -13.02
CA THR A 145 -24.70 -12.93 -12.31
C THR A 145 -24.79 -11.72 -13.24
N PRO A 146 -25.69 -10.76 -13.00
CA PRO A 146 -25.49 -9.42 -13.54
C PRO A 146 -24.17 -8.83 -13.03
N GLN A 147 -23.74 -7.73 -13.65
CA GLN A 147 -22.62 -6.96 -13.13
C GLN A 147 -22.92 -6.48 -11.71
N ILE A 148 -21.96 -6.69 -10.80
CA ILE A 148 -21.92 -6.10 -9.47
C ILE A 148 -20.80 -5.06 -9.41
N GLY A 149 -20.98 -4.02 -8.59
CA GLY A 149 -20.07 -2.87 -8.56
C GLY A 149 -20.17 -1.97 -9.80
N THR A 150 -19.55 -0.79 -9.72
CA THR A 150 -19.63 0.20 -10.80
C THR A 150 -18.70 -0.14 -11.96
N GLY A 151 -17.49 -0.65 -11.68
CA GLY A 151 -16.51 -0.98 -12.71
C GLY A 151 -16.01 0.23 -13.49
N ALA A 152 -15.89 1.39 -12.86
CA ALA A 152 -15.49 2.64 -13.51
C ALA A 152 -14.11 2.56 -14.18
N ALA A 153 -13.22 1.70 -13.68
CA ALA A 153 -11.94 1.38 -14.31
C ALA A 153 -11.99 0.04 -15.06
N LYS A 154 -12.51 -1.02 -14.41
CA LYS A 154 -12.60 -2.35 -15.02
C LYS A 154 -13.75 -3.16 -14.42
N VAL A 155 -14.45 -3.88 -15.30
CA VAL A 155 -15.35 -4.99 -14.93
C VAL A 155 -14.64 -6.29 -15.22
N PHE A 156 -14.42 -7.11 -14.19
CA PHE A 156 -13.75 -8.41 -14.31
C PHE A 156 -14.77 -9.51 -14.57
N ALA A 157 -14.60 -10.22 -15.68
CA ALA A 157 -15.34 -11.45 -15.94
C ALA A 157 -14.65 -12.62 -15.24
N TYR A 158 -15.40 -13.44 -14.51
CA TYR A 158 -14.83 -14.61 -13.82
C TYR A 158 -15.73 -15.83 -13.93
N THR A 159 -15.10 -17.01 -13.91
CA THR A 159 -15.78 -18.30 -13.73
C THR A 159 -15.56 -18.79 -12.30
N ILE A 160 -16.46 -19.66 -11.83
CA ILE A 160 -16.26 -20.44 -10.62
C ILE A 160 -16.12 -21.89 -11.04
N GLU A 161 -15.06 -22.54 -10.58
CA GLU A 161 -14.69 -23.88 -11.01
C GLU A 161 -14.32 -24.76 -9.81
N VAL A 162 -14.53 -26.06 -9.94
CA VAL A 162 -14.13 -27.07 -8.95
C VAL A 162 -13.27 -28.10 -9.67
N GLU A 163 -12.16 -28.48 -9.04
CA GLU A 163 -11.29 -29.50 -9.58
C GLU A 163 -12.01 -30.86 -9.59
N ASP A 164 -11.93 -31.56 -10.70
CA ASP A 164 -12.52 -32.88 -10.83
C ASP A 164 -11.88 -33.85 -9.83
N GLY A 165 -12.71 -34.59 -9.11
CA GLY A 165 -12.28 -35.54 -8.07
C GLY A 165 -12.37 -35.01 -6.64
N ILE A 166 -12.60 -33.70 -6.44
CA ILE A 166 -12.90 -33.16 -5.10
C ILE A 166 -14.27 -33.64 -4.63
N ASP A 167 -14.36 -34.18 -3.41
CA ASP A 167 -15.63 -34.45 -2.73
C ASP A 167 -16.13 -33.20 -2.01
N THR A 168 -17.05 -32.47 -2.65
CA THR A 168 -17.63 -31.25 -2.09
C THR A 168 -18.81 -31.50 -1.15
N MET A 169 -19.27 -32.75 -1.00
CA MET A 169 -20.49 -33.06 -0.24
C MET A 169 -20.36 -32.68 1.24
N GLY A 170 -19.16 -32.83 1.81
CA GLY A 170 -18.88 -32.52 3.22
C GLY A 170 -19.08 -31.04 3.60
N PHE A 171 -19.09 -30.13 2.63
CA PHE A 171 -19.33 -28.70 2.85
C PHE A 171 -20.45 -28.12 1.96
N GLY A 172 -21.32 -29.01 1.47
CA GLY A 172 -22.59 -28.67 0.83
C GLY A 172 -22.55 -28.48 -0.68
N GLY A 173 -21.58 -29.10 -1.35
CA GLY A 173 -21.52 -29.21 -2.80
C GLY A 173 -20.93 -27.99 -3.49
N ASP A 174 -20.75 -28.12 -4.79
CA ASP A 174 -20.20 -27.08 -5.67
C ASP A 174 -21.03 -25.79 -5.60
N ASP A 175 -22.35 -25.92 -5.47
CA ASP A 175 -23.29 -24.80 -5.37
C ASP A 175 -23.05 -23.93 -4.14
N LEU A 176 -22.72 -24.52 -2.97
CA LEU A 176 -22.41 -23.71 -1.78
C LEU A 176 -21.06 -23.02 -1.90
N PHE A 177 -20.06 -23.67 -2.49
CA PHE A 177 -18.81 -22.99 -2.81
C PHE A 177 -19.06 -21.80 -3.74
N ALA A 178 -19.78 -22.02 -4.84
CA ALA A 178 -20.05 -20.98 -5.82
C ALA A 178 -20.90 -19.84 -5.27
N ARG A 179 -21.89 -20.15 -4.43
CA ARG A 179 -22.68 -19.15 -3.72
C ARG A 179 -21.81 -18.33 -2.77
N MET A 180 -20.94 -18.98 -2.00
CA MET A 180 -20.05 -18.30 -1.05
C MET A 180 -19.14 -17.29 -1.75
N VAL A 181 -18.53 -17.68 -2.88
CA VAL A 181 -17.72 -16.78 -3.72
C VAL A 181 -18.57 -15.61 -4.24
N THR A 182 -19.73 -15.92 -4.82
CA THR A 182 -20.62 -14.92 -5.43
C THR A 182 -21.09 -13.87 -4.41
N GLU A 183 -21.57 -14.30 -3.25
CA GLU A 183 -22.07 -13.42 -2.19
C GLU A 183 -20.95 -12.62 -1.52
N THR A 184 -19.76 -13.23 -1.38
CA THR A 184 -18.59 -12.53 -0.83
C THR A 184 -18.21 -11.36 -1.74
N LEU A 185 -18.09 -11.56 -3.06
CA LEU A 185 -17.74 -10.49 -3.99
C LEU A 185 -18.85 -9.43 -4.15
N ALA A 186 -20.11 -9.83 -4.01
CA ALA A 186 -21.27 -8.93 -4.07
C ALA A 186 -21.44 -8.05 -2.82
N SER A 187 -20.81 -8.40 -1.70
CA SER A 187 -20.87 -7.65 -0.46
C SER A 187 -20.31 -6.23 -0.62
N GLN A 188 -21.00 -5.24 -0.04
CA GLN A 188 -20.49 -3.86 0.06
C GLN A 188 -19.21 -3.74 0.90
N LYS A 189 -18.87 -4.79 1.65
CA LYS A 189 -17.61 -4.89 2.40
C LYS A 189 -16.45 -5.42 1.53
N SER A 190 -16.75 -5.93 0.34
CA SER A 190 -15.78 -6.47 -0.63
C SER A 190 -15.29 -5.38 -1.61
N TRP A 191 -14.53 -5.78 -2.62
CA TRP A 191 -13.85 -4.93 -3.60
C TRP A 191 -14.78 -3.97 -4.35
N THR A 192 -16.06 -4.32 -4.51
CA THR A 192 -17.06 -3.48 -5.18
C THR A 192 -17.41 -2.20 -4.43
N HIS A 193 -16.98 -2.06 -3.17
CA HIS A 193 -17.06 -0.79 -2.45
C HIS A 193 -16.28 0.33 -3.16
N ASN A 194 -15.12 -0.01 -3.73
CA ASN A 194 -14.38 0.92 -4.57
C ASN A 194 -15.03 0.94 -5.98
N PRO A 195 -15.53 2.10 -6.45
CA PRO A 195 -16.25 2.20 -7.71
C PRO A 195 -15.39 1.87 -8.94
N GLN A 196 -14.06 1.80 -8.81
CA GLN A 196 -13.16 1.39 -9.88
C GLN A 196 -13.40 -0.07 -10.30
N PHE A 197 -13.83 -0.93 -9.37
CA PHE A 197 -14.00 -2.35 -9.59
C PHE A 197 -15.46 -2.73 -9.84
N GLY A 198 -15.65 -3.66 -10.77
CA GLY A 198 -16.89 -4.37 -11.00
C GLY A 198 -16.60 -5.83 -11.34
N PHE A 199 -17.57 -6.71 -11.14
CA PHE A 199 -17.42 -8.13 -11.45
C PHE A 199 -18.65 -8.67 -12.16
N VAL A 200 -18.46 -9.65 -13.02
CA VAL A 200 -19.52 -10.40 -13.67
C VAL A 200 -19.16 -11.88 -13.69
N ARG A 201 -20.01 -12.73 -13.10
CA ARG A 201 -19.85 -14.19 -13.18
C ARG A 201 -20.39 -14.67 -14.52
N ILE A 202 -19.58 -15.44 -15.23
CA ILE A 202 -19.91 -16.04 -16.53
C ILE A 202 -19.67 -17.55 -16.48
N ASP A 203 -20.40 -18.31 -17.30
CA ASP A 203 -20.19 -19.75 -17.47
C ASP A 203 -19.46 -20.09 -18.79
N SER A 204 -19.44 -19.15 -19.74
CA SER A 204 -18.84 -19.33 -21.07
C SER A 204 -18.20 -18.05 -21.57
N GLY A 205 -17.27 -18.20 -22.52
CA GLY A 205 -16.43 -17.11 -23.00
C GLY A 205 -15.06 -17.10 -22.33
N THR A 206 -14.37 -15.96 -22.40
CA THR A 206 -13.02 -15.79 -21.86
C THR A 206 -13.07 -14.97 -20.58
N PRO A 207 -12.87 -15.58 -19.40
CA PRO A 207 -12.80 -14.83 -18.16
C PRO A 207 -11.45 -14.09 -18.01
N ASP A 208 -11.46 -13.01 -17.24
CA ASP A 208 -10.25 -12.37 -16.74
C ASP A 208 -9.51 -13.30 -15.76
N PHE A 209 -10.21 -14.08 -14.94
CA PHE A 209 -9.59 -15.12 -14.11
C PHE A 209 -10.63 -16.18 -13.69
N ARG A 210 -10.13 -17.32 -13.23
CA ARG A 210 -10.93 -18.47 -12.78
C ARG A 210 -10.77 -18.60 -11.27
N ILE A 211 -11.86 -18.61 -10.51
CA ILE A 211 -11.83 -18.89 -9.07
C ILE A 211 -12.07 -20.38 -8.89
N SER A 212 -11.11 -21.11 -8.31
CA SER A 212 -11.07 -22.57 -8.42
C SER A 212 -10.81 -23.26 -7.09
N LEU A 213 -11.80 -24.00 -6.61
CA LEU A 213 -11.59 -24.94 -5.50
C LEU A 213 -10.70 -26.08 -5.99
N THR A 214 -9.58 -26.28 -5.32
CA THR A 214 -8.48 -27.11 -5.83
C THR A 214 -7.83 -27.88 -4.68
N SER A 215 -7.49 -29.14 -4.95
CA SER A 215 -6.84 -30.04 -4.00
C SER A 215 -5.43 -29.56 -3.62
N PRO A 216 -4.96 -29.85 -2.40
CA PRO A 216 -3.60 -29.56 -1.93
C PRO A 216 -2.49 -29.95 -2.90
N ALA A 217 -2.53 -31.15 -3.46
CA ALA A 217 -1.49 -31.62 -4.38
C ALA A 217 -1.39 -30.74 -5.63
N THR A 218 -2.52 -30.34 -6.19
CA THR A 218 -2.56 -29.48 -7.39
C THR A 218 -2.17 -28.04 -7.08
N VAL A 219 -2.59 -27.52 -5.93
CA VAL A 219 -2.18 -26.19 -5.46
C VAL A 219 -0.67 -26.10 -5.23
N ARG A 220 -0.04 -27.14 -4.67
CA ARG A 220 1.43 -27.22 -4.49
C ARG A 220 2.19 -27.05 -5.81
N GLU A 221 1.72 -27.71 -6.86
CA GLU A 221 2.26 -27.57 -8.21
C GLU A 221 1.98 -26.18 -8.80
N GLY A 222 0.73 -25.72 -8.71
CA GLY A 222 0.28 -24.49 -9.35
C GLY A 222 0.83 -23.21 -8.72
N CYS A 223 1.17 -23.23 -7.44
CA CYS A 223 1.64 -22.06 -6.72
C CYS A 223 3.15 -22.12 -6.37
N GLY A 224 3.82 -23.24 -6.69
CA GLY A 224 5.26 -23.38 -6.47
C GLY A 224 5.65 -23.51 -4.99
N TYR A 225 4.82 -24.18 -4.19
CA TYR A 225 5.11 -24.40 -2.78
C TYR A 225 6.26 -25.40 -2.62
N GLU A 226 7.42 -24.92 -2.17
CA GLU A 226 8.53 -25.78 -1.72
C GLU A 226 8.31 -26.28 -0.28
N ILE A 227 7.39 -25.64 0.45
CA ILE A 227 7.05 -25.97 1.83
C ILE A 227 5.68 -26.67 1.91
N GLN A 228 5.55 -27.65 2.80
CA GLN A 228 4.32 -28.44 3.01
C GLN A 228 3.28 -27.68 3.85
N LEU A 229 3.05 -26.40 3.55
CA LEU A 229 1.98 -25.62 4.18
C LEU A 229 0.87 -25.39 3.17
N GLU A 230 -0.34 -25.79 3.56
CA GLU A 230 -1.52 -25.54 2.75
C GLU A 230 -1.81 -24.04 2.73
N ALA A 231 -1.90 -23.48 1.52
CA ALA A 231 -2.34 -22.11 1.29
C ALA A 231 -2.96 -21.99 -0.09
N SER A 232 -3.69 -20.90 -0.28
CA SER A 232 -4.28 -20.47 -1.55
C SER A 232 -3.32 -19.50 -2.23
N CYS A 233 -3.46 -19.31 -3.55
CA CYS A 233 -2.65 -18.35 -4.28
C CYS A 233 -3.36 -17.85 -5.55
N TYR A 234 -2.84 -16.78 -6.13
CA TYR A 234 -3.14 -16.40 -7.50
C TYR A 234 -1.97 -16.76 -8.44
N ASN A 235 -2.25 -17.60 -9.45
CA ASN A 235 -1.33 -17.90 -10.53
C ASN A 235 -1.81 -17.22 -11.83
N PRO A 236 -1.07 -16.25 -12.39
CA PRO A 236 -1.45 -15.57 -13.62
C PRO A 236 -1.26 -16.42 -14.89
N ARG A 237 -0.60 -17.57 -14.81
CA ARG A 237 -0.30 -18.43 -15.95
C ARG A 237 -0.14 -19.89 -15.53
N TYR A 238 -1.26 -20.57 -15.33
CA TYR A 238 -1.30 -22.00 -15.02
C TYR A 238 -1.61 -22.85 -16.27
N GLY A 239 -0.94 -24.00 -16.38
CA GLY A 239 -1.14 -24.96 -17.47
C GLY A 239 -0.67 -24.47 -18.85
N GLU A 240 -0.84 -25.32 -19.86
CA GLU A 240 -0.38 -25.05 -21.24
C GLU A 240 -1.09 -23.85 -21.88
N ASN A 241 -2.37 -23.65 -21.54
CA ASN A 241 -3.19 -22.55 -22.04
C ASN A 241 -2.89 -21.20 -21.34
N GLY A 242 -2.08 -21.21 -20.27
CA GLY A 242 -1.76 -20.00 -19.51
C GLY A 242 -2.99 -19.39 -18.82
N ASP A 243 -3.84 -20.23 -18.24
CA ASP A 243 -5.04 -19.78 -17.53
C ASP A 243 -4.66 -18.99 -16.28
N ARG A 244 -5.29 -17.82 -16.10
CA ARG A 244 -5.22 -17.02 -14.87
C ARG A 244 -6.14 -17.63 -13.82
N ARG A 245 -5.59 -18.15 -12.73
CA ARG A 245 -6.34 -18.93 -11.74
C ARG A 245 -6.09 -18.44 -10.31
N VAL A 246 -7.19 -18.16 -9.63
CA VAL A 246 -7.26 -17.99 -8.17
C VAL A 246 -7.50 -19.39 -7.60
N PHE A 247 -6.44 -19.98 -7.06
CA PHE A 247 -6.50 -21.28 -6.41
C PHE A 247 -7.00 -21.12 -4.98
N ILE A 248 -8.15 -21.71 -4.67
CA ILE A 248 -8.67 -21.86 -3.31
C ILE A 248 -8.35 -23.28 -2.86
N ASN A 249 -7.44 -23.43 -1.89
CA ASN A 249 -7.00 -24.72 -1.38
C ASN A 249 -8.11 -25.40 -0.55
N GLU A 250 -8.53 -26.60 -0.97
CA GLU A 250 -9.59 -27.37 -0.33
C GLU A 250 -9.33 -27.68 1.14
N ALA A 251 -8.09 -28.04 1.50
CA ALA A 251 -7.76 -28.36 2.90
C ALA A 251 -8.03 -27.16 3.82
N ARG A 252 -7.65 -25.96 3.36
CA ARG A 252 -7.96 -24.71 4.04
C ARG A 252 -9.43 -24.33 3.96
N TRP A 253 -10.10 -24.63 2.85
CA TRP A 253 -11.54 -24.43 2.72
C TRP A 253 -12.34 -25.23 3.75
N VAL A 254 -11.88 -26.45 4.06
CA VAL A 254 -12.51 -27.35 5.04
C VAL A 254 -12.12 -27.00 6.47
N ARG A 255 -10.83 -26.81 6.75
CA ARG A 255 -10.30 -26.72 8.13
C ARG A 255 -9.93 -25.30 8.58
N GLY A 256 -9.91 -24.34 7.66
CA GLY A 256 -9.62 -22.94 7.94
C GLY A 256 -8.15 -22.67 8.27
N ALA A 257 -7.94 -21.64 9.09
CA ALA A 257 -6.62 -21.23 9.55
C ALA A 257 -6.64 -20.96 11.05
N VAL A 258 -5.51 -21.25 11.71
CA VAL A 258 -5.36 -21.09 13.17
C VAL A 258 -5.74 -19.69 13.66
N PRO A 259 -5.38 -18.58 12.97
CA PRO A 259 -5.76 -17.24 13.43
C PRO A 259 -7.27 -16.98 13.51
N PHE A 260 -8.08 -17.72 12.74
CA PHE A 260 -9.54 -17.58 12.72
C PHE A 260 -10.24 -18.42 13.80
N GLN A 261 -9.51 -19.24 14.56
CA GLN A 261 -10.01 -19.97 15.74
C GLN A 261 -11.31 -20.75 15.49
N GLY A 262 -11.44 -21.37 14.32
CA GLY A 262 -12.62 -22.16 13.95
C GLY A 262 -13.76 -21.36 13.31
N ASP A 263 -13.66 -20.04 13.17
CA ASP A 263 -14.57 -19.25 12.35
C ASP A 263 -14.29 -19.48 10.85
N ILE A 264 -14.75 -20.63 10.36
CA ILE A 264 -14.55 -21.08 8.99
C ILE A 264 -15.24 -20.16 7.98
N THR A 265 -16.37 -19.55 8.35
CA THR A 265 -17.10 -18.64 7.47
C THR A 265 -16.29 -17.39 7.20
N SER A 266 -15.77 -16.75 8.26
CA SER A 266 -14.90 -15.59 8.11
C SER A 266 -13.63 -15.96 7.34
N TYR A 267 -13.02 -17.12 7.62
CA TYR A 267 -11.85 -17.56 6.85
C TYR A 267 -12.13 -17.69 5.35
N ARG A 268 -13.26 -18.29 4.98
CA ARG A 268 -13.67 -18.45 3.58
C ARG A 268 -13.87 -17.09 2.89
N GLN A 269 -14.51 -16.14 3.56
CA GLN A 269 -14.67 -14.77 3.04
C GLN A 269 -13.31 -14.08 2.85
N TYR A 270 -12.43 -14.21 3.86
CA TYR A 270 -11.07 -13.70 3.83
C TYR A 270 -10.31 -14.23 2.61
N VAL A 271 -10.22 -15.55 2.45
CA VAL A 271 -9.38 -16.14 1.39
C VAL A 271 -9.91 -15.80 0.00
N ILE A 272 -11.24 -15.76 -0.18
CA ILE A 272 -11.83 -15.28 -1.44
C ILE A 272 -11.39 -13.85 -1.73
N ASN A 273 -11.55 -12.93 -0.78
CA ASN A 273 -11.19 -11.53 -1.00
C ASN A 273 -9.69 -11.34 -1.20
N HIS A 274 -8.85 -12.03 -0.42
CA HIS A 274 -7.39 -11.96 -0.48
C HIS A 274 -6.87 -12.38 -1.86
N GLU A 275 -7.24 -13.59 -2.31
CA GLU A 275 -6.71 -14.12 -3.57
C GLU A 275 -7.28 -13.38 -4.79
N VAL A 276 -8.55 -12.95 -4.73
CA VAL A 276 -9.12 -12.07 -5.76
C VAL A 276 -8.42 -10.72 -5.76
N GLY A 277 -7.99 -10.22 -4.60
CA GLY A 277 -7.16 -9.01 -4.47
C GLY A 277 -5.89 -9.11 -5.33
N HIS A 278 -5.18 -10.24 -5.24
CA HIS A 278 -4.05 -10.52 -6.13
C HIS A 278 -4.44 -10.52 -7.61
N ALA A 279 -5.56 -11.17 -7.96
CA ALA A 279 -6.05 -11.24 -9.34
C ALA A 279 -6.49 -9.90 -9.93
N ILE A 280 -6.88 -8.91 -9.11
CA ILE A 280 -7.30 -7.59 -9.61
C ILE A 280 -6.19 -6.53 -9.56
N GLY A 281 -5.04 -6.86 -8.96
CA GLY A 281 -3.82 -6.04 -9.05
C GLY A 281 -3.11 -5.74 -7.73
N TYR A 282 -3.59 -6.21 -6.58
CA TYR A 282 -2.92 -6.04 -5.29
C TYR A 282 -1.83 -7.10 -5.13
N ARG A 283 -0.59 -6.82 -5.53
CA ARG A 283 0.46 -7.86 -5.67
C ARG A 283 1.29 -8.12 -4.42
N VAL A 284 1.17 -7.28 -3.40
CA VAL A 284 2.05 -7.29 -2.23
C VAL A 284 1.20 -7.54 -1.00
N HIS A 285 1.70 -8.37 -0.07
CA HIS A 285 1.03 -8.53 1.21
C HIS A 285 1.22 -7.27 2.06
N GLU A 286 0.17 -6.91 2.79
CA GLU A 286 0.18 -5.74 3.68
C GLU A 286 0.47 -6.17 5.12
N PRO A 287 1.35 -5.47 5.86
CA PRO A 287 1.60 -5.76 7.27
C PRO A 287 0.46 -5.28 8.16
N CYS A 288 0.43 -5.79 9.39
CA CYS A 288 -0.37 -5.17 10.44
C CYS A 288 0.18 -3.77 10.75
N GLU A 289 -0.61 -2.72 10.51
CA GLU A 289 -0.16 -1.34 10.69
C GLU A 289 -0.14 -0.92 12.17
N GLN A 290 -1.15 -1.35 12.93
CA GLN A 290 -1.40 -0.96 14.31
C GLN A 290 -1.88 -2.16 15.14
N ASP A 291 -1.41 -2.23 16.38
CA ASP A 291 -1.80 -3.30 17.30
C ASP A 291 -3.30 -3.35 17.55
N GLN A 292 -3.82 -4.58 17.57
CA GLN A 292 -5.21 -4.94 17.85
C GLN A 292 -6.25 -4.37 16.87
N GLN A 293 -5.83 -3.69 15.81
CA GLN A 293 -6.71 -3.29 14.72
C GLN A 293 -7.07 -4.49 13.84
N LEU A 294 -8.09 -4.31 13.00
CA LEU A 294 -8.39 -5.28 11.96
C LEU A 294 -7.21 -5.36 10.99
N ALA A 295 -6.80 -6.58 10.66
CA ALA A 295 -5.78 -6.81 9.65
C ALA A 295 -6.23 -6.27 8.29
N PRO A 296 -5.33 -5.69 7.48
CA PRO A 296 -5.64 -5.46 6.07
C PRO A 296 -5.99 -6.81 5.41
N VAL A 297 -6.93 -6.81 4.45
CA VAL A 297 -7.33 -8.06 3.79
C VAL A 297 -6.16 -8.69 3.03
N MET A 298 -5.22 -7.87 2.55
CA MET A 298 -4.00 -8.33 1.87
C MET A 298 -2.90 -8.78 2.83
N MET A 299 -3.10 -8.75 4.16
CA MET A 299 -2.23 -9.48 5.09
C MET A 299 -2.42 -10.98 4.89
N GLN A 300 -1.34 -11.78 4.90
CA GLN A 300 -1.43 -13.24 4.77
C GLN A 300 -1.90 -13.91 6.08
N GLN A 301 -3.17 -13.69 6.42
CA GLN A 301 -3.82 -14.15 7.65
C GLN A 301 -4.02 -15.68 7.70
N THR A 302 -3.83 -16.41 6.59
CA THR A 302 -3.77 -17.89 6.62
C THR A 302 -2.61 -18.38 7.48
N PHE A 303 -1.50 -17.64 7.50
CA PHE A 303 -0.31 -18.02 8.25
C PHE A 303 -0.16 -17.29 9.57
N SER A 304 -0.42 -15.98 9.64
CA SER A 304 -0.36 -15.25 10.90
C SER A 304 -1.01 -13.87 10.80
N THR A 305 -1.47 -13.35 11.94
CA THR A 305 -1.82 -11.93 12.13
C THR A 305 -0.77 -11.16 12.94
N ASN A 306 0.39 -11.78 13.23
CA ASN A 306 1.54 -11.17 13.88
C ASN A 306 2.66 -10.90 12.87
N ASN A 307 3.18 -9.68 12.84
CA ASN A 307 4.20 -9.27 11.87
C ASN A 307 5.54 -10.00 12.04
N ASN A 308 5.91 -10.43 13.26
CA ASN A 308 7.14 -11.19 13.48
C ASN A 308 7.07 -12.58 12.85
N ASP A 309 5.89 -13.21 12.86
CA ASP A 309 5.69 -14.51 12.23
C ASP A 309 5.47 -14.36 10.73
N ALA A 310 4.67 -13.38 10.31
CA ALA A 310 4.43 -13.07 8.90
C ALA A 310 5.74 -12.76 8.16
N ALA A 311 6.68 -12.02 8.76
CA ALA A 311 8.00 -11.74 8.18
C ALA A 311 8.85 -12.99 7.91
N LYS A 312 8.58 -14.13 8.57
CA LYS A 312 9.27 -15.40 8.29
C LYS A 312 8.73 -16.06 7.01
N PHE A 313 7.50 -15.73 6.62
CA PHE A 313 6.86 -16.18 5.39
C PHE A 313 6.95 -15.15 4.26
N ASP A 314 7.22 -13.87 4.55
CA ASP A 314 7.30 -12.80 3.55
C ASP A 314 8.20 -11.69 4.06
N ALA A 315 9.51 -11.96 4.09
CA ALA A 315 10.51 -11.03 4.59
C ALA A 315 10.69 -9.80 3.68
N ASP A 316 10.28 -9.90 2.41
CA ASP A 316 10.41 -8.82 1.44
C ASP A 316 9.34 -7.75 1.66
N SER A 317 8.12 -8.15 2.04
CA SER A 317 6.99 -7.23 2.24
C SER A 317 6.77 -6.85 3.71
N ILE A 318 7.14 -7.72 4.66
CA ILE A 318 6.75 -7.59 6.07
C ILE A 318 7.97 -7.44 6.99
N LYS A 319 7.96 -6.41 7.84
CA LYS A 319 8.99 -6.19 8.86
C LYS A 319 8.55 -6.76 10.21
N PRO A 320 9.44 -7.43 10.97
CA PRO A 320 9.12 -7.97 12.30
C PRO A 320 9.13 -6.84 13.35
N ASP A 321 8.07 -6.04 13.40
CA ASP A 321 7.91 -4.89 14.30
C ASP A 321 7.08 -5.17 15.56
N GLY A 322 6.78 -6.45 15.82
CA GLY A 322 6.05 -6.92 17.01
C GLY A 322 4.53 -6.76 16.94
N LYS A 323 3.99 -6.12 15.91
CA LYS A 323 2.56 -5.81 15.87
C LYS A 323 1.69 -7.03 15.59
N THR A 324 0.51 -7.04 16.21
CA THR A 324 -0.50 -8.10 16.04
C THR A 324 -1.87 -7.52 15.76
N CYS A 325 -2.48 -7.92 14.65
CA CYS A 325 -3.83 -7.54 14.25
C CYS A 325 -4.86 -8.61 14.61
N ARG A 326 -6.13 -8.22 14.64
CA ARG A 326 -7.30 -9.11 14.67
C ARG A 326 -7.63 -9.55 13.25
N THR A 327 -8.15 -10.76 13.08
CA THR A 327 -8.57 -11.26 11.76
C THR A 327 -9.63 -10.37 11.14
N ASN A 328 -9.60 -10.27 9.81
CA ASN A 328 -10.53 -9.46 9.04
C ASN A 328 -10.74 -10.06 7.64
N PRO A 329 -11.97 -10.43 7.28
CA PRO A 329 -12.23 -11.00 5.97
C PRO A 329 -12.53 -10.00 4.86
N TRP A 330 -12.58 -8.69 5.15
CA TRP A 330 -13.11 -7.70 4.23
C TRP A 330 -12.09 -6.61 3.88
N PRO A 331 -11.93 -6.23 2.60
CA PRO A 331 -11.16 -5.04 2.22
C PRO A 331 -11.75 -3.74 2.78
N TYR A 332 -13.08 -3.67 2.92
CA TYR A 332 -13.79 -2.52 3.47
C TYR A 332 -14.67 -2.95 4.64
N PRO A 333 -14.13 -3.06 5.87
CA PRO A 333 -14.87 -3.55 7.04
C PRO A 333 -15.82 -2.48 7.61
N ILE A 334 -16.74 -1.99 6.77
CA ILE A 334 -17.78 -1.04 7.17
C ILE A 334 -18.75 -1.70 8.17
N PRO A 335 -19.29 -0.97 9.16
CA PRO A 335 -20.21 -1.51 10.18
C PRO A 335 -21.41 -2.26 9.58
#